data_AF-A0A087AF93-F1
#
_entry.id   AF-A0A087AF93-F1
#
_cell.length_a   1.000
_cell.length_b   1.000
_cell.length_c   1.000
_cell.angle_alpha   90.00
_cell.angle_beta   90.00
_cell.angle_gamma   90.00
#
_symmetry.space_group_name_H-M   'P 1'
#
loop_
_entity.id
_entity.type
_entity.pdbx_description
1 polymer ?
#
loop_
_entity_poly.entity_id
_entity_poly.type
_entity_poly.pdbx_seq_one_letter_code
_entity_poly.pdbx_strand_id
1 'polypeptide(L)'
;MRIRSIRPEFYDSESMGAVSWDARFVFECLWSYVQDNGVNRDNARMIRGTCMPYDGDDMIPRIEAALDELEAVGCIIRYEWRGKKLLWLPNFLTYQQIARPSKCLFPTPEQLEDAEDSMDTRETPSNTHEPSLHTHDTLMSDRCTFTTGVGVGVGDRSEDISSSGGGSSKSTLTRAHAREAAAAPTGDDARREEALLEAWLPTSDDLAHAASLGVDGKTLADKMRDKLTRKGFDACGIHRRTPQALDAMFRTWIEHEAQWAKEKPKQVKPPDPVHVAPPRHSWCGPEVRAIMTPYRDRFPEPNPGDVGPGQAWFEACKDVARRLDDGEDEASIIEWADATYGALPATTATNTS
;
A
#
# COMPACT_ATOMS: atom_id res chain seq x y z
N MET A 1 4.91 10.14 -8.71
CA MET A 1 5.36 9.26 -7.61
C MET A 1 4.35 8.13 -7.42
N ARG A 2 4.73 7.05 -6.72
CA ARG A 2 3.80 5.99 -6.28
C ARG A 2 3.51 6.17 -4.79
N ILE A 3 2.32 5.74 -4.35
CA ILE A 3 2.02 5.61 -2.92
C ILE A 3 2.89 4.49 -2.35
N ARG A 4 3.50 4.73 -1.19
CA ARG A 4 4.26 3.76 -0.39
C ARG A 4 3.71 3.76 1.03
N SER A 5 3.89 2.65 1.74
CA SER A 5 3.51 2.55 3.15
C SER A 5 4.71 2.78 4.05
N ILE A 6 4.57 3.64 5.06
CA ILE A 6 5.50 3.71 6.19
C ILE A 6 5.20 2.48 7.08
N ARG A 7 6.20 1.65 7.35
CA ARG A 7 6.04 0.50 8.26
C ARG A 7 6.45 0.88 9.68
N PRO A 8 5.86 0.31 10.75
CA PRO A 8 6.21 0.65 12.13
C PRO A 8 7.70 0.50 12.45
N GLU A 9 8.36 -0.51 11.88
CA GLU A 9 9.80 -0.77 12.11
C GLU A 9 10.74 0.39 11.69
N PHE A 10 10.25 1.36 10.91
CA PHE A 10 10.99 2.60 10.64
C PHE A 10 11.25 3.42 11.90
N TYR A 11 10.27 3.50 12.81
CA TYR A 11 10.38 4.28 14.05
C TYR A 11 11.25 3.58 15.10
N ASP A 12 11.31 2.25 15.06
CA ASP A 12 12.16 1.40 15.92
C ASP A 12 13.60 1.23 15.37
N SER A 13 13.91 1.80 14.20
CA SER A 13 15.20 1.63 13.53
C SER A 13 16.33 2.42 14.19
N GLU A 14 17.38 1.72 14.65
CA GLU A 14 18.57 2.36 15.23
C GLU A 14 19.30 3.29 14.24
N SER A 15 19.37 2.94 12.95
CA SER A 15 19.99 3.80 11.93
C SER A 15 19.17 5.07 11.68
N MET A 16 17.84 4.99 11.73
CA MET A 16 16.99 6.19 11.71
C MET A 16 17.09 6.99 13.01
N GLY A 17 17.31 6.32 14.14
CA GLY A 17 17.62 6.94 15.43
C GLY A 17 18.90 7.77 15.41
N ALA A 18 19.91 7.36 14.64
CA ALA A 18 21.24 7.98 14.55
C ALA A 18 21.33 9.22 13.65
N VAL A 19 20.38 9.43 12.72
CA VAL A 19 20.39 10.55 11.77
C VAL A 19 19.46 11.70 12.18
N SER A 20 19.69 12.88 11.60
CA SER A 20 18.92 14.10 11.84
C SER A 20 17.44 13.98 11.45
N TRP A 21 16.63 14.92 11.93
CA TRP A 21 15.20 14.96 11.60
C TRP A 21 14.97 15.22 10.10
N ASP A 22 15.84 16.01 9.48
CA ASP A 22 15.85 16.27 8.04
C ASP A 22 16.16 14.99 7.25
N ALA A 23 17.16 14.21 7.67
CA ALA A 23 17.51 12.93 7.07
C ALA A 23 16.36 11.92 7.12
N ARG A 24 15.65 11.81 8.25
CA ARG A 24 14.45 10.95 8.37
C ARG A 24 13.36 11.35 7.37
N PHE A 25 13.03 12.64 7.31
CA PHE A 25 12.00 13.15 6.40
C PHE A 25 12.38 13.00 4.91
N VAL A 26 13.66 13.23 4.58
CA VAL A 26 14.18 12.98 3.22
C VAL A 26 14.09 11.49 2.87
N PHE A 27 14.42 10.57 3.80
CA PHE A 27 14.33 9.13 3.54
C PHE A 27 12.90 8.66 3.26
N GLU A 28 11.91 9.15 4.01
CA GLU A 28 10.48 8.90 3.73
C GLU A 28 10.08 9.41 2.32
N CYS A 29 10.56 10.60 1.95
CA CYS A 29 10.35 11.15 0.61
C CYS A 29 10.97 10.27 -0.48
N LEU A 30 12.18 9.73 -0.25
CA LEU A 30 12.89 8.90 -1.21
C LEU A 30 12.09 7.65 -1.60
N TRP A 31 11.34 7.01 -0.68
CA TRP A 31 10.57 5.81 -1.02
C TRP A 31 9.54 6.05 -2.15
N SER A 32 8.92 7.22 -2.16
CA SER A 32 7.94 7.63 -3.17
C SER A 32 8.60 8.19 -4.44
N TYR A 33 9.82 8.74 -4.30
CA TYR A 33 10.67 9.24 -5.38
C TYR A 33 11.29 8.13 -6.22
N VAL A 34 11.74 7.02 -5.61
CA VAL A 34 12.46 5.96 -6.31
C VAL A 34 11.58 5.02 -7.14
N GLN A 35 12.21 4.43 -8.16
CA GLN A 35 11.60 3.40 -9.00
C GLN A 35 11.41 2.10 -8.21
N ASP A 36 10.77 1.10 -8.82
CA ASP A 36 10.40 -0.13 -8.10
C ASP A 36 11.60 -1.01 -7.72
N ASN A 37 12.79 -0.79 -8.29
CA ASN A 37 14.04 -1.40 -7.84
C ASN A 37 14.80 -0.58 -6.78
N GLY A 38 14.20 0.48 -6.24
CA GLY A 38 14.82 1.35 -5.24
C GLY A 38 15.81 2.38 -5.80
N VAL A 39 15.92 2.52 -7.13
CA VAL A 39 16.87 3.44 -7.79
C VAL A 39 16.19 4.70 -8.31
N ASN A 40 16.84 5.86 -8.20
CA ASN A 40 16.57 7.02 -9.06
C ASN A 40 17.80 7.94 -9.16
N ARG A 41 17.64 9.12 -9.76
CA ARG A 41 18.70 10.12 -9.86
C ARG A 41 19.07 10.69 -8.50
N ASP A 42 20.36 10.82 -8.28
CA ASP A 42 20.92 11.55 -7.15
C ASP A 42 21.03 13.04 -7.52
N ASN A 43 20.06 13.83 -7.06
CA ASN A 43 19.98 15.26 -7.34
C ASN A 43 19.00 15.96 -6.37
N ALA A 44 19.50 16.69 -5.37
CA ALA A 44 18.64 17.36 -4.39
C ALA A 44 17.65 18.36 -5.00
N ARG A 45 17.99 19.04 -6.09
CA ARG A 45 17.06 19.96 -6.79
C ARG A 45 15.86 19.22 -7.39
N MET A 46 16.07 18.02 -7.95
CA MET A 46 14.98 17.15 -8.41
C MET A 46 14.16 16.57 -7.26
N ILE A 47 14.80 16.18 -6.15
CA ILE A 47 14.12 15.69 -4.95
C ILE A 47 13.24 16.81 -4.36
N ARG A 48 13.79 18.01 -4.13
CA ARG A 48 13.03 19.22 -3.74
C ARG A 48 11.85 19.47 -4.68
N GLY A 49 12.10 19.56 -5.99
CA GLY A 49 11.05 19.81 -6.98
C GLY A 49 9.96 18.74 -7.06
N THR A 50 10.22 17.52 -6.59
CA THR A 50 9.27 16.39 -6.65
C THR A 50 8.53 16.19 -5.33
N CYS A 51 9.23 16.27 -4.20
CA CYS A 51 8.74 15.92 -2.86
C CYS A 51 8.36 17.15 -2.03
N MET A 52 9.00 18.30 -2.29
CA MET A 52 8.92 19.54 -1.51
C MET A 52 8.70 20.75 -2.45
N PRO A 53 7.65 20.74 -3.32
CA PRO A 53 7.55 21.66 -4.44
C PRO A 53 7.32 23.13 -4.04
N TYR A 54 6.87 23.38 -2.81
CA TYR A 54 6.56 24.71 -2.28
C TYR A 54 7.71 25.34 -1.47
N ASP A 55 8.65 24.53 -0.96
CA ASP A 55 9.76 24.98 -0.12
C ASP A 55 10.87 25.65 -0.93
N GLY A 56 11.60 26.62 -0.39
CA GLY A 56 12.56 27.39 -1.20
C GLY A 56 13.80 26.61 -1.67
N ASP A 57 14.59 27.24 -2.54
CA ASP A 57 15.88 26.70 -3.01
C ASP A 57 16.92 26.56 -1.87
N ASP A 58 16.69 27.23 -0.74
CA ASP A 58 17.43 27.10 0.53
C ASP A 58 17.31 25.71 1.18
N MET A 59 16.35 24.89 0.77
CA MET A 59 16.28 23.48 1.19
C MET A 59 17.27 22.58 0.46
N ILE A 60 17.81 22.99 -0.69
CA ILE A 60 18.71 22.13 -1.49
C ILE A 60 19.95 21.70 -0.69
N PRO A 61 20.67 22.59 0.03
CA PRO A 61 21.79 22.18 0.90
C PRO A 61 21.38 21.25 2.06
N ARG A 62 20.16 21.42 2.62
CA ARG A 62 19.65 20.53 3.68
C ARG A 62 19.36 19.13 3.15
N ILE A 63 18.82 19.03 1.93
CA ILE A 63 18.58 17.74 1.26
C ILE A 63 19.90 17.05 0.91
N GLU A 64 20.91 17.76 0.40
CA GLU A 64 22.24 17.15 0.17
C GLU A 64 22.87 16.66 1.49
N ALA A 65 22.86 17.47 2.56
CA ALA A 65 23.36 17.04 3.87
C ALA A 65 22.61 15.82 4.44
N ALA A 66 21.29 15.78 4.26
CA ALA A 66 20.45 14.63 4.61
C ALA A 66 20.80 13.38 3.80
N LEU A 67 21.13 13.51 2.51
CA LEU A 67 21.61 12.38 1.69
C LEU A 67 22.98 11.88 2.17
N ASP A 68 23.90 12.78 2.52
CA ASP A 68 25.21 12.42 3.07
C ASP A 68 25.09 11.67 4.41
N GLU A 69 24.19 12.10 5.30
CA GLU A 69 23.87 11.37 6.55
C GLU A 69 23.31 9.97 6.27
N LEU A 70 22.38 9.84 5.32
CA LEU A 70 21.74 8.57 4.97
C LEU A 70 22.71 7.58 4.30
N GLU A 71 23.69 8.09 3.55
CA GLU A 71 24.77 7.29 2.97
C GLU A 71 25.75 6.83 4.06
N ALA A 72 26.11 7.71 5.00
CA ALA A 72 27.00 7.37 6.11
C ALA A 72 26.45 6.26 7.03
N VAL A 73 25.12 6.12 7.15
CA VAL A 73 24.45 5.01 7.86
C VAL A 73 24.03 3.85 6.96
N GLY A 74 24.45 3.83 5.69
CA GLY A 74 24.20 2.73 4.74
C GLY A 74 22.73 2.53 4.34
N CYS A 75 21.88 3.55 4.54
CA CYS A 75 20.46 3.50 4.14
C CYS A 75 20.25 3.86 2.66
N ILE A 76 21.20 4.58 2.06
CA ILE A 76 21.32 4.76 0.61
C ILE A 76 22.76 4.49 0.15
N ILE A 77 22.95 4.28 -1.16
CA ILE A 77 24.24 4.23 -1.84
C ILE A 77 24.18 5.20 -3.03
N ARG A 78 25.10 6.16 -3.12
CA ARG A 78 25.26 7.08 -4.26
C ARG A 78 26.33 6.52 -5.21
N TYR A 79 26.03 6.48 -6.49
CA TYR A 79 26.91 5.89 -7.52
C TYR A 79 26.68 6.56 -8.89
N GLU A 80 27.52 6.24 -9.88
CA GLU A 80 27.38 6.78 -11.23
C GLU A 80 27.11 5.69 -12.27
N TRP A 81 26.16 5.95 -13.17
CA TRP A 81 25.92 5.12 -14.35
C TRP A 81 25.73 5.96 -15.61
N ARG A 82 26.59 5.74 -16.61
CA ARG A 82 26.56 6.44 -17.92
C ARG A 82 26.49 7.97 -17.78
N GLY A 83 27.38 8.56 -16.97
CA GLY A 83 27.45 10.01 -16.78
C GLY A 83 26.34 10.60 -15.88
N LYS A 84 25.63 9.77 -15.12
CA LYS A 84 24.51 10.19 -14.26
C LYS A 84 24.73 9.70 -12.84
N LYS A 85 24.73 10.64 -11.90
CA LYS A 85 24.63 10.32 -10.47
C LYS A 85 23.26 9.72 -10.18
N LEU A 86 23.28 8.58 -9.51
CA LEU A 86 22.12 7.80 -9.07
C LEU A 86 22.23 7.54 -7.57
N LEU A 87 21.09 7.37 -6.92
CA LEU A 87 21.00 6.82 -5.58
C LEU A 87 20.18 5.52 -5.63
N TRP A 88 20.57 4.57 -4.78
CA TRP A 88 19.87 3.31 -4.57
C TRP A 88 19.61 3.12 -3.08
N LEU A 89 18.48 2.49 -2.76
CA LEU A 89 18.10 2.09 -1.40
C LEU A 89 18.25 0.56 -1.29
N PRO A 90 19.33 0.03 -0.68
CA PRO A 90 19.65 -1.41 -0.74
C PRO A 90 18.50 -2.30 -0.24
N ASN A 91 17.93 -1.94 0.91
CA ASN A 91 16.85 -2.71 1.54
C ASN A 91 15.45 -2.39 0.98
N PHE A 92 15.32 -1.64 -0.13
CA PHE A 92 14.04 -1.13 -0.60
C PHE A 92 12.98 -2.23 -0.81
N LEU A 93 13.32 -3.32 -1.48
CA LEU A 93 12.40 -4.43 -1.74
C LEU A 93 12.09 -5.27 -0.50
N THR A 94 12.95 -5.23 0.53
CA THR A 94 12.71 -5.82 1.86
C THR A 94 11.65 -5.02 2.63
N TYR A 95 11.64 -3.69 2.48
CA TYR A 95 10.71 -2.80 3.17
C TYR A 95 9.41 -2.52 2.38
N GLN A 96 9.47 -2.45 1.06
CA GLN A 96 8.36 -2.09 0.16
C GLN A 96 7.99 -3.25 -0.77
N GLN A 97 6.90 -3.96 -0.48
CA GLN A 97 6.39 -5.03 -1.35
C GLN A 97 5.62 -4.45 -2.55
N ILE A 98 5.99 -4.86 -3.77
CA ILE A 98 5.48 -4.25 -5.01
C ILE A 98 4.65 -5.28 -5.80
N ALA A 99 3.33 -5.19 -5.71
CA ALA A 99 2.42 -6.13 -6.36
C ALA A 99 2.35 -5.99 -7.90
N ARG A 100 2.76 -4.84 -8.47
CA ARG A 100 2.77 -4.56 -9.91
C ARG A 100 4.01 -3.73 -10.27
N PRO A 101 5.19 -4.35 -10.46
CA PRO A 101 6.41 -3.64 -10.81
C PRO A 101 6.29 -2.99 -12.19
N SER A 102 6.70 -1.72 -12.27
CA SER A 102 6.93 -1.01 -13.53
C SER A 102 8.33 -1.32 -14.06
N LYS A 103 8.53 -1.18 -15.37
CA LYS A 103 9.86 -1.23 -15.98
C LYS A 103 10.73 -0.12 -15.38
N CYS A 104 11.82 -0.52 -14.72
CA CYS A 104 12.83 0.39 -14.20
C CYS A 104 13.77 0.83 -15.35
N LEU A 105 14.28 2.06 -15.26
CA LEU A 105 15.13 2.72 -16.27
C LEU A 105 16.60 2.76 -15.88
N PHE A 106 16.90 2.58 -14.60
CA PHE A 106 18.24 2.66 -14.01
C PHE A 106 18.55 1.33 -13.33
N PRO A 107 19.73 0.71 -13.56
CA PRO A 107 20.13 -0.53 -12.91
C PRO A 107 20.53 -0.29 -11.45
N THR A 108 20.36 -1.27 -10.56
CA THR A 108 21.01 -1.26 -9.23
C THR A 108 22.53 -1.45 -9.37
N PRO A 109 23.35 -1.16 -8.34
CA PRO A 109 24.77 -1.51 -8.33
C PRO A 109 25.02 -3.01 -8.58
N GLU A 110 24.26 -3.89 -7.91
CA GLU A 110 24.31 -5.35 -8.12
C GLU A 110 24.11 -5.73 -9.61
N GLN A 111 23.16 -5.07 -10.29
CA GLN A 111 22.89 -5.29 -11.72
C GLN A 111 23.98 -4.75 -12.66
N LEU A 112 24.94 -3.98 -12.15
CA LEU A 112 26.13 -3.57 -12.89
C LEU A 112 27.24 -4.60 -12.70
N GLU A 113 27.46 -5.05 -11.47
CA GLU A 113 28.41 -6.12 -11.12
C GLU A 113 28.11 -7.42 -11.91
N ASP A 114 26.85 -7.89 -11.88
CA ASP A 114 26.37 -9.04 -12.68
C ASP A 114 26.66 -8.89 -14.18
N ALA A 115 26.61 -7.66 -14.71
CA ALA A 115 26.80 -7.39 -16.13
C ALA A 115 28.28 -7.39 -16.54
N GLU A 116 29.16 -6.90 -15.67
CA GLU A 116 30.61 -6.86 -15.90
C GLU A 116 31.21 -8.27 -15.82
N ASP A 117 30.83 -9.08 -14.81
CA ASP A 117 31.24 -10.49 -14.70
C ASP A 117 30.81 -11.33 -15.92
N SER A 118 29.64 -11.01 -16.52
CA SER A 118 29.14 -11.69 -17.72
C SER A 118 29.92 -11.38 -19.00
N MET A 119 30.70 -10.30 -19.02
CA MET A 119 31.52 -9.91 -20.17
C MET A 119 32.92 -10.54 -20.15
N ASP A 120 33.47 -10.87 -18.97
CA ASP A 120 34.84 -11.37 -18.83
C ASP A 120 35.00 -12.87 -19.17
N THR A 121 33.90 -13.61 -19.38
CA THR A 121 33.94 -15.04 -19.72
C THR A 121 34.12 -15.36 -21.22
N ARG A 122 34.40 -14.37 -22.07
CA ARG A 122 34.73 -14.58 -23.49
C ARG A 122 36.22 -14.43 -23.79
N GLU A 123 37.00 -15.44 -23.42
CA GLU A 123 38.35 -15.59 -23.97
C GLU A 123 38.32 -15.65 -25.51
N THR A 124 39.13 -14.79 -26.13
CA THR A 124 39.17 -14.60 -27.57
C THR A 124 40.22 -15.51 -28.20
N PRO A 125 39.89 -16.39 -29.16
CA PRO A 125 40.90 -16.96 -30.04
C PRO A 125 41.27 -15.92 -31.10
N SER A 126 42.53 -15.49 -31.08
CA SER A 126 43.12 -14.63 -32.11
C SER A 126 43.02 -15.26 -33.50
N ASN A 127 42.49 -14.53 -34.50
CA ASN A 127 43.11 -14.54 -35.82
C ASN A 127 42.79 -13.30 -36.68
N THR A 128 43.74 -12.98 -37.56
CA THR A 128 43.80 -11.77 -38.40
C THR A 128 42.99 -11.93 -39.69
N HIS A 129 42.09 -10.97 -40.01
CA HIS A 129 42.05 -10.28 -41.33
C HIS A 129 40.86 -9.31 -41.47
N GLU A 130 41.12 -8.15 -42.08
CA GLU A 130 40.15 -7.29 -42.80
C GLU A 130 40.51 -7.30 -44.31
N PRO A 131 39.69 -6.73 -45.22
CA PRO A 131 38.24 -6.41 -45.14
C PRO A 131 37.44 -6.95 -46.36
N SER A 132 36.10 -6.89 -46.33
CA SER A 132 35.25 -6.33 -47.42
C SER A 132 33.74 -6.54 -47.19
N LEU A 133 32.99 -5.48 -47.49
CA LEU A 133 31.57 -5.38 -47.87
C LEU A 133 30.77 -6.69 -48.08
N HIS A 134 29.58 -6.78 -47.46
CA HIS A 134 28.30 -6.93 -48.19
C HIS A 134 27.09 -6.57 -47.31
N THR A 135 26.08 -5.98 -47.95
CA THR A 135 24.82 -5.49 -47.37
C THR A 135 23.83 -6.63 -47.13
N HIS A 136 23.12 -6.68 -45.99
CA HIS A 136 21.65 -6.76 -46.01
C HIS A 136 20.95 -6.40 -44.68
N ASP A 137 19.70 -6.00 -44.87
CA ASP A 137 18.68 -5.52 -43.92
C ASP A 137 18.08 -6.62 -43.02
N THR A 138 17.30 -6.19 -42.01
CA THR A 138 16.17 -6.85 -41.32
C THR A 138 16.31 -7.01 -39.79
N LEU A 139 15.29 -6.50 -39.10
CA LEU A 139 14.99 -6.64 -37.67
C LEU A 139 14.85 -8.11 -37.23
N MET A 140 15.44 -8.51 -36.10
CA MET A 140 14.82 -9.50 -35.22
C MET A 140 14.90 -9.07 -33.75
N SER A 141 13.74 -9.11 -33.10
CA SER A 141 13.57 -8.94 -31.66
C SER A 141 13.58 -10.33 -31.03
N ASP A 142 14.68 -10.74 -30.40
CA ASP A 142 14.76 -12.03 -29.73
C ASP A 142 14.86 -11.96 -28.22
N ARG A 143 14.31 -13.00 -27.59
CA ARG A 143 13.93 -13.05 -26.18
C ARG A 143 15.08 -13.61 -25.35
N CYS A 144 15.47 -12.93 -24.28
CA CYS A 144 16.21 -13.59 -23.21
C CYS A 144 15.23 -14.42 -22.35
N THR A 145 15.15 -15.72 -22.66
CA THR A 145 14.59 -16.72 -21.75
C THR A 145 15.64 -17.10 -20.71
N PHE A 146 15.26 -17.03 -19.43
CA PHE A 146 16.10 -17.48 -18.32
C PHE A 146 16.23 -19.01 -18.33
N THR A 147 17.45 -19.54 -18.18
CA THR A 147 17.70 -20.97 -18.01
C THR A 147 18.65 -21.19 -16.83
N THR A 148 18.17 -21.84 -15.78
CA THR A 148 18.99 -22.27 -14.63
C THR A 148 19.69 -23.60 -14.93
N GLY A 149 20.97 -23.70 -14.54
CA GLY A 149 21.77 -24.93 -14.63
C GLY A 149 22.72 -25.02 -13.44
N VAL A 150 22.75 -26.16 -12.75
CA VAL A 150 23.34 -26.35 -11.40
C VAL A 150 24.68 -27.12 -11.46
N GLY A 151 25.61 -26.78 -10.55
CA GLY A 151 26.75 -27.62 -10.14
C GLY A 151 28.05 -26.82 -9.96
N VAL A 152 28.99 -27.14 -9.05
CA VAL A 152 29.13 -28.23 -8.05
C VAL A 152 29.98 -27.69 -6.88
N GLY A 153 29.69 -28.08 -5.63
CA GLY A 153 30.48 -27.69 -4.45
C GLY A 153 30.91 -28.87 -3.57
N VAL A 154 32.22 -29.00 -3.35
CA VAL A 154 32.90 -29.89 -2.40
C VAL A 154 33.95 -29.02 -1.68
N GLY A 155 34.17 -29.03 -0.36
CA GLY A 155 33.55 -29.75 0.75
C GLY A 155 34.58 -30.20 1.79
N ASP A 156 34.61 -29.57 2.98
CA ASP A 156 35.15 -30.09 4.26
C ASP A 156 34.64 -29.17 5.41
N ARG A 157 33.94 -29.68 6.44
CA ARG A 157 34.41 -30.09 7.79
C ARG A 157 34.96 -28.94 8.66
N SER A 158 34.70 -28.79 9.96
CA SER A 158 33.75 -29.37 10.96
C SER A 158 33.71 -28.38 12.18
N GLU A 159 33.13 -28.56 13.38
CA GLU A 159 32.47 -29.66 14.12
C GLU A 159 31.20 -29.12 14.86
N ASP A 160 30.43 -30.01 15.50
CA ASP A 160 29.16 -29.72 16.19
C ASP A 160 29.30 -29.09 17.60
N ILE A 161 28.24 -28.42 18.07
CA ILE A 161 27.69 -28.62 19.43
C ILE A 161 26.19 -28.29 19.43
N SER A 162 25.41 -29.19 20.05
CA SER A 162 23.94 -29.15 20.08
C SER A 162 23.39 -28.88 21.48
N SER A 163 22.50 -27.89 21.63
CA SER A 163 21.46 -27.83 22.67
C SER A 163 20.50 -26.65 22.35
N SER A 164 19.31 -26.85 21.79
CA SER A 164 18.07 -27.34 22.43
C SER A 164 17.33 -26.28 23.28
N GLY A 165 16.26 -25.73 22.72
CA GLY A 165 15.31 -24.81 23.38
C GLY A 165 14.90 -23.68 22.44
N GLY A 166 13.63 -23.43 22.11
CA GLY A 166 12.39 -24.00 22.63
C GLY A 166 11.32 -22.92 22.82
N GLY A 167 10.88 -22.27 21.73
CA GLY A 167 10.00 -21.10 21.82
C GLY A 167 9.26 -20.78 20.51
N SER A 168 8.36 -21.67 20.07
CA SER A 168 7.57 -21.46 18.86
C SER A 168 6.33 -20.60 19.13
N SER A 169 6.49 -19.27 19.04
CA SER A 169 5.35 -18.35 18.95
C SER A 169 4.78 -18.36 17.54
N LYS A 170 3.62 -18.99 17.34
CA LYS A 170 2.93 -19.06 16.05
C LYS A 170 2.37 -17.68 15.66
N SER A 171 3.10 -16.95 14.82
CA SER A 171 2.56 -15.80 14.10
C SER A 171 1.65 -16.27 12.96
N THR A 172 0.36 -15.95 13.07
CA THR A 172 -0.62 -16.14 11.98
C THR A 172 -0.48 -15.04 10.95
N LEU A 173 0.39 -15.25 9.95
CA LEU A 173 0.44 -14.43 8.75
C LEU A 173 -0.08 -15.18 7.52
N THR A 174 -0.96 -14.50 6.81
CA THR A 174 -1.76 -14.97 5.67
C THR A 174 -0.91 -15.59 4.56
N ARG A 175 -1.22 -16.84 4.21
CA ARG A 175 -0.64 -17.56 3.06
C ARG A 175 -1.16 -17.03 1.73
N ALA A 176 -0.73 -15.83 1.35
CA ALA A 176 -0.95 -15.25 0.03
C ALA A 176 0.34 -15.37 -0.81
N HIS A 177 0.69 -16.59 -1.21
CA HIS A 177 1.70 -16.75 -2.27
C HIS A 177 1.17 -16.06 -3.53
N ALA A 178 1.94 -15.12 -4.07
CA ALA A 178 1.74 -14.64 -5.42
C ALA A 178 1.87 -15.83 -6.36
N ARG A 179 0.74 -16.26 -6.94
CA ARG A 179 0.78 -17.15 -8.09
C ARG A 179 1.29 -16.32 -9.26
N GLU A 180 2.54 -16.57 -9.62
CA GLU A 180 3.02 -16.37 -10.98
C GLU A 180 1.94 -16.87 -11.95
N ALA A 181 1.64 -16.07 -12.98
CA ALA A 181 0.57 -16.41 -13.91
C ALA A 181 0.99 -17.66 -14.69
N ALA A 182 0.44 -18.81 -14.29
CA ALA A 182 0.73 -20.09 -14.92
C ALA A 182 0.57 -19.97 -16.43
N ALA A 183 1.53 -20.53 -17.17
CA ALA A 183 1.46 -20.57 -18.63
C ALA A 183 0.11 -21.15 -19.05
N ALA A 184 -0.57 -20.51 -20.01
CA ALA A 184 -1.85 -20.99 -20.50
C ALA A 184 -1.69 -22.45 -20.98
N PRO A 185 -2.55 -23.39 -20.54
CA PRO A 185 -2.40 -24.80 -20.87
C PRO A 185 -2.43 -24.99 -22.38
N THR A 186 -1.62 -25.92 -22.88
CA THR A 186 -1.67 -26.27 -24.30
C THR A 186 -3.04 -26.86 -24.65
N GLY A 187 -3.43 -26.83 -25.93
CA GLY A 187 -4.75 -27.31 -26.35
C GLY A 187 -5.03 -28.79 -26.01
N ASP A 188 -4.00 -29.60 -25.77
CA ASP A 188 -4.14 -30.99 -25.32
C ASP A 188 -4.21 -31.10 -23.79
N ASP A 189 -3.51 -30.25 -23.05
CA ASP A 189 -3.56 -30.25 -21.58
C ASP A 189 -4.89 -29.69 -21.07
N ALA A 190 -5.43 -28.65 -21.71
CA ALA A 190 -6.76 -28.11 -21.41
C ALA A 190 -7.85 -29.19 -21.56
N ARG A 191 -7.80 -29.99 -22.64
CA ARG A 191 -8.75 -31.09 -22.89
C ARG A 191 -8.61 -32.24 -21.88
N ARG A 192 -7.39 -32.53 -21.43
CA ARG A 192 -7.14 -33.53 -20.35
C ARG A 192 -7.67 -33.05 -19.00
N GLU A 193 -7.51 -31.76 -18.70
CA GLU A 193 -8.03 -31.15 -17.46
C GLU A 193 -9.56 -31.10 -17.45
N GLU A 194 -10.19 -30.76 -18.57
CA GLU A 194 -11.65 -30.78 -18.74
C GLU A 194 -12.22 -32.20 -18.57
N ALA A 195 -11.65 -33.20 -19.26
CA ALA A 195 -12.04 -34.60 -19.11
C ALA A 195 -11.85 -35.14 -17.67
N LEU A 196 -10.83 -34.66 -16.96
CA LEU A 196 -10.59 -35.03 -15.56
C LEU A 196 -11.62 -34.40 -14.61
N LEU A 197 -12.09 -33.17 -14.87
CA LEU A 197 -13.15 -32.51 -14.07
C LEU A 197 -14.54 -33.12 -14.28
N GLU A 198 -14.86 -33.51 -15.51
CA GLU A 198 -16.10 -34.23 -15.85
C GLU A 198 -16.13 -35.62 -15.20
N ALA A 199 -15.01 -36.34 -15.23
CA ALA A 199 -14.90 -37.67 -14.61
C ALA A 199 -14.79 -37.65 -13.08
N TRP A 200 -14.49 -36.49 -12.46
CA TRP A 200 -14.26 -36.40 -11.01
C TRP A 200 -15.55 -36.14 -10.22
N LEU A 201 -15.75 -37.00 -9.23
CA LEU A 201 -16.77 -36.91 -8.19
C LEU A 201 -16.10 -37.12 -6.82
N PRO A 202 -16.50 -36.40 -5.76
CA PRO A 202 -16.02 -36.65 -4.41
C PRO A 202 -16.24 -38.09 -3.97
N THR A 203 -15.28 -38.66 -3.23
CA THR A 203 -15.43 -40.01 -2.69
C THR A 203 -16.52 -40.06 -1.60
N SER A 204 -17.02 -41.27 -1.29
CA SER A 204 -17.92 -41.51 -0.16
C SER A 204 -17.39 -40.92 1.15
N ASP A 205 -16.08 -41.02 1.33
CA ASP A 205 -15.37 -40.68 2.55
C ASP A 205 -15.24 -39.15 2.67
N ASP A 206 -15.09 -38.44 1.55
CA ASP A 206 -15.09 -36.97 1.51
C ASP A 206 -16.47 -36.39 1.81
N LEU A 207 -17.53 -37.03 1.30
CA LEU A 207 -18.91 -36.64 1.60
C LEU A 207 -19.26 -36.92 3.07
N ALA A 208 -18.79 -38.04 3.63
CA ALA A 208 -18.92 -38.34 5.06
C ALA A 208 -18.14 -37.33 5.93
N HIS A 209 -16.93 -36.95 5.52
CA HIS A 209 -16.12 -35.95 6.19
C HIS A 209 -16.80 -34.56 6.17
N ALA A 210 -17.30 -34.11 5.01
CA ALA A 210 -18.06 -32.87 4.88
C ALA A 210 -19.29 -32.85 5.81
N ALA A 211 -20.07 -33.94 5.80
CA ALA A 211 -21.23 -34.09 6.67
C ALA A 211 -20.85 -34.03 8.18
N SER A 212 -19.74 -34.64 8.59
CA SER A 212 -19.24 -34.59 9.98
C SER A 212 -18.89 -33.18 10.46
N LEU A 213 -18.58 -32.27 9.54
CA LEU A 213 -18.24 -30.87 9.81
C LEU A 213 -19.41 -29.90 9.56
N GLY A 214 -20.60 -30.43 9.20
CA GLY A 214 -21.79 -29.63 8.91
C GLY A 214 -21.75 -28.89 7.57
N VAL A 215 -20.88 -29.32 6.65
CA VAL A 215 -20.70 -28.72 5.32
C VAL A 215 -21.45 -29.53 4.26
N ASP A 216 -22.22 -28.86 3.40
CA ASP A 216 -22.80 -29.52 2.22
C ASP A 216 -21.72 -29.80 1.17
N GLY A 217 -21.18 -31.02 1.23
CA GLY A 217 -20.16 -31.49 0.31
C GLY A 217 -20.58 -31.50 -1.17
N LYS A 218 -21.87 -31.63 -1.50
CA LYS A 218 -22.31 -31.64 -2.90
C LYS A 218 -22.22 -30.22 -3.49
N THR A 219 -22.86 -29.26 -2.83
CA THR A 219 -22.78 -27.84 -3.22
C THR A 219 -21.34 -27.33 -3.21
N LEU A 220 -20.49 -27.81 -2.30
CA LEU A 220 -19.08 -27.44 -2.26
C LEU A 220 -18.26 -28.01 -3.43
N ALA A 221 -18.55 -29.24 -3.86
CA ALA A 221 -17.89 -29.86 -5.01
C ALA A 221 -18.21 -29.12 -6.32
N ASP A 222 -19.46 -28.68 -6.48
CA ASP A 222 -19.87 -27.90 -7.66
C ASP A 222 -19.20 -26.51 -7.67
N LYS A 223 -19.14 -25.81 -6.52
CA LYS A 223 -18.33 -24.58 -6.37
C LYS A 223 -16.86 -24.79 -6.73
N MET A 224 -16.29 -25.96 -6.41
CA MET A 224 -14.91 -26.31 -6.74
C MET A 224 -14.73 -26.53 -8.24
N ARG A 225 -15.62 -27.29 -8.89
CA ARG A 225 -15.64 -27.49 -10.34
C ARG A 225 -15.72 -26.15 -11.08
N ASP A 226 -16.68 -25.30 -10.74
CA ASP A 226 -16.86 -23.95 -11.30
C ASP A 226 -15.62 -23.05 -11.18
N LYS A 227 -14.82 -23.19 -10.11
CA LYS A 227 -13.60 -22.40 -9.91
C LYS A 227 -12.44 -22.97 -10.72
N LEU A 228 -12.36 -24.29 -10.85
CA LEU A 228 -11.34 -24.96 -11.66
C LEU A 228 -11.57 -24.71 -13.16
N THR A 229 -12.81 -24.83 -13.65
CA THR A 229 -13.16 -24.49 -15.05
C THR A 229 -12.84 -23.03 -15.39
N ARG A 230 -13.05 -22.09 -14.46
CA ARG A 230 -12.78 -20.65 -14.71
C ARG A 230 -11.34 -20.21 -14.54
N LYS A 231 -10.53 -20.91 -13.74
CA LYS A 231 -9.14 -20.49 -13.43
C LYS A 231 -8.06 -21.43 -13.96
N GLY A 232 -8.38 -22.69 -14.24
CA GLY A 232 -7.41 -23.74 -14.55
C GLY A 232 -6.77 -24.35 -13.30
N PHE A 233 -6.13 -25.52 -13.48
CA PHE A 233 -5.58 -26.31 -12.37
C PHE A 233 -4.38 -25.64 -11.70
N ASP A 234 -3.40 -25.13 -12.45
CA ASP A 234 -2.20 -24.51 -11.87
C ASP A 234 -2.52 -23.20 -11.13
N ALA A 235 -3.45 -22.39 -11.64
CA ALA A 235 -3.95 -21.20 -10.95
C ALA A 235 -4.75 -21.53 -9.66
N CYS A 236 -5.13 -22.80 -9.47
CA CYS A 236 -5.66 -23.36 -8.23
C CYS A 236 -4.60 -24.13 -7.41
N GLY A 237 -3.42 -24.42 -7.97
CA GLY A 237 -2.28 -25.09 -7.32
C GLY A 237 -2.22 -26.60 -7.51
N ILE A 238 -2.99 -27.13 -8.46
CA ILE A 238 -3.13 -28.57 -8.69
C ILE A 238 -2.17 -28.98 -9.80
N HIS A 239 -0.89 -29.15 -9.46
CA HIS A 239 0.13 -29.49 -10.45
C HIS A 239 0.06 -30.96 -10.92
N ARG A 240 -0.55 -31.85 -10.13
CA ARG A 240 -0.78 -33.26 -10.48
C ARG A 240 -2.19 -33.47 -11.02
N ARG A 241 -2.30 -33.85 -12.30
CA ARG A 241 -3.57 -34.09 -13.01
C ARG A 241 -4.09 -35.51 -12.69
N THR A 242 -4.44 -35.74 -11.43
CA THR A 242 -4.94 -37.03 -10.92
C THR A 242 -6.17 -36.84 -10.02
N PRO A 243 -7.14 -37.78 -9.99
CA PRO A 243 -8.31 -37.69 -9.10
C PRO A 243 -7.93 -37.50 -7.63
N GLN A 244 -6.91 -38.21 -7.15
CA GLN A 244 -6.39 -38.11 -5.78
C GLN A 244 -5.93 -36.69 -5.39
N ALA A 245 -5.46 -35.89 -6.35
CA ALA A 245 -5.09 -34.50 -6.11
C ALA A 245 -6.31 -33.57 -6.01
N LEU A 246 -7.40 -33.90 -6.72
CA LEU A 246 -8.69 -33.23 -6.55
C LEU A 246 -9.32 -33.60 -5.20
N ASP A 247 -9.29 -34.87 -4.79
CA ASP A 247 -9.78 -35.30 -3.47
C ASP A 247 -9.04 -34.58 -2.33
N ALA A 248 -7.71 -34.49 -2.42
CA ALA A 248 -6.89 -33.78 -1.43
C ALA A 248 -7.22 -32.28 -1.38
N MET A 249 -7.39 -31.63 -2.53
CA MET A 249 -7.82 -30.22 -2.60
C MET A 249 -9.23 -30.05 -2.02
N PHE A 250 -10.16 -30.96 -2.33
CA PHE A 250 -11.54 -30.91 -1.86
C PHE A 250 -11.63 -31.05 -0.33
N ARG A 251 -10.82 -31.91 0.29
CA ARG A 251 -10.69 -31.98 1.76
C ARG A 251 -10.26 -30.65 2.38
N THR A 252 -9.26 -29.98 1.81
CA THR A 252 -8.85 -28.66 2.32
C THR A 252 -9.94 -27.59 2.17
N TRP A 253 -10.84 -27.71 1.19
CA TRP A 253 -11.99 -26.81 1.06
C TRP A 253 -13.08 -27.12 2.09
N ILE A 254 -13.34 -28.40 2.37
CA ILE A 254 -14.25 -28.83 3.44
C ILE A 254 -13.80 -28.24 4.78
N GLU A 255 -12.52 -28.39 5.13
CA GLU A 255 -11.93 -27.81 6.33
C GLU A 255 -12.08 -26.28 6.37
N HIS A 256 -11.87 -25.62 5.22
CA HIS A 256 -11.91 -24.15 5.12
C HIS A 256 -13.33 -23.57 5.26
N GLU A 257 -14.33 -24.18 4.62
CA GLU A 257 -15.75 -23.82 4.80
C GLU A 257 -16.20 -24.12 6.24
N ALA A 258 -15.77 -25.26 6.82
CA ALA A 258 -16.07 -25.59 8.22
C ALA A 258 -15.43 -24.64 9.24
N GLN A 259 -14.27 -24.05 8.91
CA GLN A 259 -13.66 -22.98 9.70
C GLN A 259 -14.45 -21.67 9.56
N TRP A 260 -14.74 -21.23 8.33
CA TRP A 260 -15.47 -19.98 8.11
C TRP A 260 -16.92 -20.03 8.61
N ALA A 261 -17.59 -21.18 8.57
CA ALA A 261 -18.92 -21.35 9.16
C ALA A 261 -18.95 -21.11 10.69
N LYS A 262 -17.80 -21.21 11.37
CA LYS A 262 -17.64 -20.91 12.80
C LYS A 262 -17.24 -19.45 13.05
N GLU A 263 -16.67 -18.78 12.07
CA GLU A 263 -16.32 -17.35 12.12
C GLU A 263 -17.55 -16.51 11.74
N LYS A 264 -18.16 -15.81 12.71
CA LYS A 264 -19.32 -14.94 12.44
C LYS A 264 -18.96 -13.94 11.32
N PRO A 265 -19.83 -13.74 10.31
CA PRO A 265 -19.56 -12.75 9.27
C PRO A 265 -19.36 -11.38 9.90
N LYS A 266 -18.28 -10.69 9.52
CA LYS A 266 -18.01 -9.31 9.97
C LYS A 266 -19.25 -8.47 9.67
N GLN A 267 -19.72 -7.72 10.67
CA GLN A 267 -20.80 -6.76 10.45
C GLN A 267 -20.40 -5.82 9.32
N VAL A 268 -21.18 -5.82 8.25
CA VAL A 268 -21.04 -4.84 7.17
C VAL A 268 -21.36 -3.49 7.78
N LYS A 269 -20.38 -2.59 7.80
CA LYS A 269 -20.59 -1.20 8.23
C LYS A 269 -21.76 -0.64 7.42
N PRO A 270 -22.78 -0.01 8.03
CA PRO A 270 -23.83 0.66 7.26
C PRO A 270 -23.19 1.67 6.30
N PRO A 271 -23.80 1.90 5.11
CA PRO A 271 -23.27 2.86 4.15
C PRO A 271 -23.12 4.22 4.83
N ASP A 272 -22.01 4.91 4.54
CA ASP A 272 -21.79 6.25 5.05
C ASP A 272 -22.95 7.17 4.61
N PRO A 273 -23.48 8.04 5.50
CA PRO A 273 -24.58 8.90 5.15
C PRO A 273 -24.20 9.79 3.97
N VAL A 274 -25.16 10.02 3.07
CA VAL A 274 -24.99 10.86 1.87
C VAL A 274 -24.33 12.18 2.28
N HIS A 275 -23.26 12.57 1.59
CA HIS A 275 -22.57 13.83 1.82
C HIS A 275 -23.52 15.01 1.63
N VAL A 276 -24.14 15.46 2.73
CA VAL A 276 -24.72 16.80 2.84
C VAL A 276 -23.57 17.79 2.62
N ALA A 277 -23.84 18.88 1.91
CA ALA A 277 -22.84 19.93 1.73
C ALA A 277 -22.32 20.40 3.12
N PRO A 278 -21.02 20.71 3.25
CA PRO A 278 -20.50 21.19 4.53
C PRO A 278 -21.24 22.47 4.95
N PRO A 279 -21.51 22.65 6.25
CA PRO A 279 -22.16 23.85 6.78
C PRO A 279 -21.43 25.10 6.29
N ARG A 280 -22.17 26.06 5.75
CA ARG A 280 -21.60 27.32 5.22
C ARG A 280 -21.31 28.29 6.35
N HIS A 281 -22.14 28.26 7.40
CA HIS A 281 -22.02 29.15 8.54
C HIS A 281 -21.31 28.44 9.69
N SER A 282 -20.30 29.12 10.27
CA SER A 282 -19.64 28.65 11.49
C SER A 282 -20.21 29.38 12.71
N TRP A 283 -20.24 28.71 13.87
CA TRP A 283 -20.72 29.29 15.13
C TRP A 283 -20.02 30.61 15.51
N CYS A 284 -18.80 30.84 15.02
CA CYS A 284 -18.02 32.06 15.24
C CYS A 284 -17.91 32.95 13.99
N GLY A 285 -18.73 32.72 12.96
CA GLY A 285 -18.75 33.47 11.70
C GLY A 285 -19.37 34.88 11.83
N PRO A 286 -19.23 35.73 10.80
CA PRO A 286 -19.68 37.11 10.85
C PRO A 286 -21.20 37.26 10.98
N GLU A 287 -22.01 36.51 10.22
CA GLU A 287 -23.48 36.58 10.33
C GLU A 287 -23.96 36.12 11.72
N VAL A 288 -23.44 34.98 12.21
CA VAL A 288 -23.77 34.46 13.55
C VAL A 288 -23.40 35.46 14.65
N ARG A 289 -22.25 36.15 14.52
CA ARG A 289 -21.86 37.20 15.48
C ARG A 289 -22.77 38.41 15.40
N ALA A 290 -23.19 38.85 14.21
CA ALA A 290 -24.08 40.00 14.07
C ALA A 290 -25.41 39.77 14.82
N ILE A 291 -25.99 38.57 14.65
CA ILE A 291 -27.22 38.15 15.34
C ILE A 291 -27.00 37.95 16.84
N MET A 292 -25.96 37.22 17.25
CA MET A 292 -25.82 36.79 18.65
C MET A 292 -25.21 37.83 19.59
N THR A 293 -24.32 38.72 19.12
CA THR A 293 -23.58 39.66 19.99
C THR A 293 -24.49 40.49 20.92
N PRO A 294 -25.64 41.04 20.47
CA PRO A 294 -26.57 41.77 21.35
C PRO A 294 -27.12 40.95 22.53
N TYR A 295 -27.19 39.62 22.40
CA TYR A 295 -27.67 38.73 23.46
C TYR A 295 -26.57 38.28 24.43
N ARG A 296 -25.32 38.74 24.28
CA ARG A 296 -24.16 38.25 25.05
C ARG A 296 -24.39 38.27 26.57
N ASP A 297 -24.95 39.36 27.07
CA ASP A 297 -25.17 39.60 28.50
C ASP A 297 -26.34 38.76 29.07
N ARG A 298 -27.05 38.00 28.24
CA ARG A 298 -28.10 37.05 28.67
C ARG A 298 -27.55 35.67 29.03
N PHE A 299 -26.27 35.41 28.78
CA PHE A 299 -25.62 34.13 29.06
C PHE A 299 -24.69 34.25 30.27
N PRO A 300 -24.58 33.20 31.10
CA PRO A 300 -23.66 33.21 32.24
C PRO A 300 -22.21 33.33 31.77
N GLU A 301 -21.40 34.04 32.55
CA GLU A 301 -19.95 34.05 32.35
C GLU A 301 -19.35 32.63 32.51
N PRO A 302 -18.28 32.31 31.76
CA PRO A 302 -17.55 31.05 31.91
C PRO A 302 -16.99 30.90 33.33
N ASN A 303 -16.81 29.66 33.81
CA ASN A 303 -16.23 29.46 35.15
C ASN A 303 -14.77 29.93 35.20
N PRO A 304 -14.24 30.33 36.38
CA PRO A 304 -12.83 30.66 36.53
C PRO A 304 -11.91 29.49 36.15
N GLY A 305 -11.31 29.57 34.96
CA GLY A 305 -10.45 28.52 34.39
C GLY A 305 -10.89 28.04 33.00
N ASP A 306 -12.14 28.26 32.59
CA ASP A 306 -12.63 27.93 31.26
C ASP A 306 -12.14 28.96 30.22
N VAL A 307 -11.52 28.48 29.14
CA VAL A 307 -11.06 29.35 28.03
C VAL A 307 -12.15 29.44 26.97
N GLY A 308 -12.88 30.55 26.94
CA GLY A 308 -13.87 30.84 25.90
C GLY A 308 -15.21 31.33 26.45
N PRO A 309 -16.21 31.54 25.58
CA PRO A 309 -17.43 32.29 25.94
C PRO A 309 -18.48 31.53 26.77
N GLY A 310 -18.17 30.33 27.28
CA GLY A 310 -19.09 29.46 28.02
C GLY A 310 -19.93 28.53 27.13
N GLN A 311 -20.27 27.34 27.64
CA GLN A 311 -20.92 26.29 26.85
C GLN A 311 -22.33 26.68 26.35
N ALA A 312 -23.13 27.35 27.17
CA ALA A 312 -24.49 27.76 26.79
C ALA A 312 -24.50 28.76 25.61
N TRP A 313 -23.54 29.69 25.59
CA TRP A 313 -23.34 30.61 24.46
C TRP A 313 -22.88 29.88 23.20
N PHE A 314 -21.94 28.95 23.34
CA PHE A 314 -21.41 28.17 22.21
C PHE A 314 -22.52 27.36 21.51
N GLU A 315 -23.42 26.72 22.26
CA GLU A 315 -24.56 26.01 21.69
C GLU A 315 -25.59 26.96 21.05
N ALA A 316 -25.88 28.11 21.66
CA ALA A 316 -26.75 29.13 21.05
C ALA A 316 -26.21 29.65 19.70
N CYS A 317 -24.90 29.91 19.61
CA CYS A 317 -24.24 30.26 18.34
C CYS A 317 -24.29 29.13 17.29
N LYS A 318 -24.25 27.86 17.71
CA LYS A 318 -24.41 26.72 16.79
C LYS A 318 -25.85 26.58 16.27
N ASP A 319 -26.85 26.91 17.09
CA ASP A 319 -28.25 26.88 16.66
C ASP A 319 -28.54 27.98 15.62
N VAL A 320 -28.01 29.19 15.81
CA VAL A 320 -28.06 30.26 14.79
C VAL A 320 -27.33 29.86 13.51
N ALA A 321 -26.13 29.27 13.61
CA ALA A 321 -25.40 28.79 12.43
C ALA A 321 -26.19 27.74 11.64
N ARG A 322 -26.88 26.82 12.33
CA ARG A 322 -27.72 25.80 11.70
C ARG A 322 -28.91 26.42 10.97
N ARG A 323 -29.62 27.37 11.59
CA ARG A 323 -30.76 28.08 10.98
C ARG A 323 -30.37 28.82 9.70
N LEU A 324 -29.20 29.47 9.69
CA LEU A 324 -28.64 30.11 8.51
C LEU A 324 -28.27 29.10 7.40
N ASP A 325 -27.78 27.91 7.76
CA ASP A 325 -27.51 26.81 6.81
C ASP A 325 -28.78 26.15 6.27
N ASP A 326 -29.84 26.06 7.08
CA ASP A 326 -31.17 25.60 6.70
C ASP A 326 -31.91 26.63 5.81
N GLY A 327 -31.38 27.84 5.67
CA GLY A 327 -31.87 28.89 4.79
C GLY A 327 -32.96 29.78 5.38
N GLU A 328 -33.08 29.82 6.72
CA GLU A 328 -33.94 30.80 7.41
C GLU A 328 -33.41 32.23 7.21
N ASP A 329 -34.32 33.19 7.07
CA ASP A 329 -33.96 34.59 6.94
C ASP A 329 -33.55 35.22 8.29
N GLU A 330 -32.68 36.22 8.23
CA GLU A 330 -32.13 36.88 9.42
C GLU A 330 -33.21 37.45 10.36
N ALA A 331 -34.33 37.94 9.83
CA ALA A 331 -35.40 38.50 10.65
C ALA A 331 -36.16 37.41 11.44
N SER A 332 -36.48 36.27 10.79
CA SER A 332 -37.04 35.09 11.48
C SER A 332 -36.10 34.54 12.56
N ILE A 333 -34.79 34.54 12.32
CA ILE A 333 -33.79 34.10 13.30
C ILE A 333 -33.70 35.08 14.48
N ILE A 334 -33.77 36.40 14.22
CA ILE A 334 -33.81 37.43 15.26
C ILE A 334 -35.09 37.30 16.10
N GLU A 335 -36.27 37.11 15.50
CA GLU A 335 -37.53 36.90 16.22
C GLU A 335 -37.46 35.65 17.12
N TRP A 336 -36.88 34.55 16.61
CA TRP A 336 -36.61 33.36 17.41
C TRP A 336 -35.64 33.63 18.56
N ALA A 337 -34.57 34.41 18.34
CA ALA A 337 -33.59 34.76 19.36
C ALA A 337 -34.19 35.67 20.44
N ASP A 338 -35.01 36.66 20.07
CA ASP A 338 -35.78 37.51 21.00
C ASP A 338 -36.78 36.67 21.82
N ALA A 339 -37.42 35.67 21.22
CA ALA A 339 -38.31 34.75 21.93
C ALA A 339 -37.56 33.77 22.87
N THR A 340 -36.34 33.38 22.53
CA THR A 340 -35.57 32.34 23.24
C THR A 340 -34.66 32.90 24.34
N TYR A 341 -34.01 34.04 24.08
CA TYR A 341 -33.05 34.69 24.99
C TYR A 341 -33.63 35.99 25.60
N GLY A 342 -34.85 36.36 25.20
CA GLY A 342 -35.63 37.48 25.68
C GLY A 342 -35.38 38.76 24.88
N ALA A 343 -36.45 39.48 24.55
CA ALA A 343 -36.41 40.65 23.67
C ALA A 343 -35.30 41.68 24.02
N LEU A 344 -34.64 42.20 22.99
CA LEU A 344 -33.73 43.33 23.11
C LEU A 344 -34.51 44.65 23.31
N PRO A 345 -33.97 45.63 24.07
CA PRO A 345 -34.60 46.94 24.19
C PRO A 345 -34.61 47.65 22.84
N ALA A 346 -35.73 48.26 22.47
CA ALA A 346 -35.84 49.00 21.22
C ALA A 346 -34.80 50.13 21.17
N THR A 347 -33.82 50.02 20.27
CA THR A 347 -32.74 50.98 20.10
C THR A 347 -33.31 52.33 19.69
N THR A 348 -33.42 53.26 20.64
CA THR A 348 -33.86 54.64 20.36
C THR A 348 -32.78 55.33 19.52
N ALA A 349 -33.00 55.39 18.20
CA ALA A 349 -32.06 56.01 17.27
C ALA A 349 -31.93 57.52 17.52
N THR A 350 -30.95 57.93 18.33
CA THR A 350 -30.52 59.32 18.46
C THR A 350 -29.78 59.74 17.19
N ASN A 351 -30.55 60.10 16.15
CA ASN A 351 -30.05 60.91 15.05
C ASN A 351 -29.44 62.19 15.64
N THR A 352 -28.13 62.35 15.50
CA THR A 352 -27.43 63.61 15.76
C THR A 352 -26.99 64.15 14.41
N SER A 353 -27.29 65.43 14.15
CA SER A 353 -27.11 66.11 12.85
C SER A 353 -25.66 66.45 12.51
#